data_AF-A0A8J3VEL1-F1
#
_entry.id   AF-A0A8J3VEL1-F1
#
_cell.length_a   1.000
_cell.length_b   1.000
_cell.length_c   1.000
_cell.angle_alpha   90.00
_cell.angle_beta   90.00
_cell.angle_gamma   90.00
#
_symmetry.space_group_name_H-M   'P 1'
#
loop_
_entity.id
_entity.type
_entity.pdbx_description
1 polymer ?
#
loop_
_entity_poly.entity_id
_entity_poly.type
_entity_poly.pdbx_seq_one_letter_code
_entity_poly.pdbx_strand_id
1 'polypeptide(L)'
;MLADIDAASPAIAERLRQYEVLLDLDKAVPAEPMPADPGGALAAAVEQLASALGFAQSVEQAIRDAGIPSELAGRMARLLDKMHECHVITARRHDELIELLPKLFSRTSAVPNIDFSDVVACAPKMWLATRELERAIKAEQSGSGQCGQTGARAVDLWPVLRFEPGCANQTYQHDYLLIVDMGGDDVYANNAGSNVIDVNFSPPNAAKPGLVGTGPAKGCQRGLAGLYRKDCSVSAVVLLDTQGNDSYGVLEQPDSDRICTDDPVVRRMLTGGAAFLGVGILRDSANSADRYVGKTVSLGAAHMFGVGILSDAGGNDTYMAVRNSMGFSLIGGLGLLRDEGGDDVYDYYMPRPLNPSAPNQTDGAGGVRDNEGDGVCDRVPRYTLGGGNMATASGLLVDDAGDDTYRAAFSDVYTTNPAIGGMSLSAGSLGFGGNGAVGTFLDRGGNDRYQVDNPFPGLAVRADAKVVKPGSPSTDSPGARLFEGGSGVFIDR
;
A
#
# COMPACT_ATOMS: atom_id res chain seq x y z
N MET A 1 -6.20 -7.76 18.96
CA MET A 1 -4.97 -7.15 18.38
C MET A 1 -4.13 -6.34 19.37
N LEU A 2 -4.39 -5.04 19.66
CA LEU A 2 -3.43 -4.25 20.47
C LEU A 2 -3.21 -4.84 21.87
N ALA A 3 -4.24 -5.47 22.46
CA ALA A 3 -4.11 -6.21 23.71
C ALA A 3 -3.16 -7.44 23.58
N ASP A 4 -3.21 -8.16 22.47
CA ASP A 4 -2.31 -9.29 22.20
C ASP A 4 -0.85 -8.82 22.06
N ILE A 5 -0.66 -7.72 21.35
CA ILE A 5 0.65 -7.08 21.19
C ILE A 5 1.15 -6.54 22.54
N ASP A 6 0.28 -5.94 23.36
CA ASP A 6 0.65 -5.43 24.69
C ASP A 6 1.06 -6.57 25.63
N ALA A 7 0.35 -7.69 25.59
CA ALA A 7 0.70 -8.88 26.36
C ALA A 7 2.07 -9.46 25.98
N ALA A 8 2.44 -9.43 24.69
CA ALA A 8 3.74 -9.89 24.22
C ALA A 8 4.85 -8.84 24.40
N SER A 9 4.55 -7.56 24.16
CA SER A 9 5.49 -6.44 24.15
C SER A 9 4.79 -5.10 24.39
N PRO A 10 4.69 -4.64 25.65
CA PRO A 10 4.10 -3.34 25.99
C PRO A 10 4.80 -2.16 25.27
N ALA A 11 6.11 -2.27 25.03
CA ALA A 11 6.87 -1.24 24.33
C ALA A 11 6.50 -1.12 22.84
N ILE A 12 6.17 -2.24 22.18
CA ILE A 12 5.67 -2.22 20.80
C ILE A 12 4.23 -1.72 20.78
N ALA A 13 3.37 -2.20 21.68
CA ALA A 13 1.99 -1.73 21.78
C ALA A 13 1.91 -0.22 21.98
N GLU A 14 2.73 0.35 22.87
CA GLU A 14 2.81 1.81 23.08
C GLU A 14 3.10 2.58 21.79
N ARG A 15 4.05 2.10 20.98
CA ARG A 15 4.36 2.72 19.68
C ARG A 15 3.21 2.65 18.68
N LEU A 16 2.39 1.61 18.78
CA LEU A 16 1.26 1.37 17.88
C LEU A 16 -0.04 2.06 18.35
N ARG A 17 -0.12 2.55 19.60
CA ARG A 17 -1.31 3.26 20.12
C ARG A 17 -1.72 4.45 19.25
N GLN A 18 -0.77 5.15 18.63
CA GLN A 18 -1.06 6.26 17.72
C GLN A 18 -1.88 5.84 16.49
N TYR A 19 -1.86 4.55 16.14
CA TYR A 19 -2.58 3.96 15.02
C TYR A 19 -3.86 3.22 15.43
N GLU A 20 -4.27 3.28 16.70
CA GLU A 20 -5.39 2.48 17.24
C GLU A 20 -6.66 2.54 16.37
N VAL A 21 -7.00 3.71 15.81
CA VAL A 21 -8.19 3.86 14.94
C VAL A 21 -8.10 3.04 13.65
N LEU A 22 -6.89 2.87 13.09
CA LEU A 22 -6.66 2.08 11.87
C LEU A 22 -6.60 0.58 12.19
N LEU A 23 -6.32 0.25 13.44
CA LEU A 23 -6.03 -1.09 13.93
C LEU A 23 -7.25 -1.79 14.53
N ASP A 24 -8.26 -1.03 14.94
CA ASP A 24 -9.47 -1.54 15.60
C ASP A 24 -10.68 -1.44 14.66
N LEU A 25 -11.04 -2.57 14.03
CA LEU A 25 -12.24 -2.67 13.17
C LEU A 25 -13.56 -2.62 13.96
N ASP A 26 -13.52 -2.93 15.26
CA ASP A 26 -14.69 -2.89 16.14
C ASP A 26 -14.99 -1.47 16.62
N LYS A 27 -14.06 -0.54 16.40
CA LYS A 27 -14.23 0.86 16.78
C LYS A 27 -15.43 1.45 16.03
N ALA A 28 -16.38 1.98 16.80
CA ALA A 28 -17.59 2.54 16.25
C ALA A 28 -17.28 3.62 15.21
N VAL A 29 -17.77 3.41 13.98
CA VAL A 29 -17.71 4.41 12.91
C VAL A 29 -18.74 5.49 13.21
N PRO A 30 -18.32 6.74 13.50
CA PRO A 30 -19.26 7.82 13.78
C PRO A 30 -20.13 8.07 12.55
N ALA A 31 -21.45 8.12 12.74
CA ALA A 31 -22.37 8.49 11.66
C ALA A 31 -22.37 10.02 11.52
N GLU A 32 -21.57 10.55 10.59
CA GLU A 32 -21.51 11.99 10.36
C GLU A 32 -22.77 12.48 9.62
N PRO A 33 -23.30 13.70 9.88
CA PRO A 33 -24.54 14.18 9.26
C PRO A 33 -24.47 14.27 7.73
N MET A 34 -25.51 13.96 6.97
CA MET A 34 -25.43 14.11 5.51
C MET A 34 -25.36 15.58 5.05
N PRO A 35 -24.65 15.92 3.95
CA PRO A 35 -24.76 17.24 3.32
C PRO A 35 -26.20 17.56 2.95
N ALA A 36 -26.58 18.84 2.92
CA ALA A 36 -27.95 19.26 2.57
C ALA A 36 -28.31 18.94 1.10
N ASP A 37 -27.32 18.99 0.21
CA ASP A 37 -27.40 18.55 -1.18
C ASP A 37 -26.25 17.55 -1.45
N PRO A 38 -26.47 16.24 -1.24
CA PRO A 38 -25.42 15.24 -1.39
C PRO A 38 -24.85 15.13 -2.81
N GLY A 39 -25.69 15.29 -3.84
CA GLY A 39 -25.25 15.24 -5.24
C GLY A 39 -24.39 16.45 -5.62
N GLY A 40 -24.82 17.65 -5.22
CA GLY A 40 -24.02 18.87 -5.40
C GLY A 40 -22.71 18.84 -4.60
N ALA A 41 -22.73 18.30 -3.38
CA ALA A 41 -21.53 18.13 -2.56
C ALA A 41 -20.53 17.16 -3.21
N LEU A 42 -21.00 16.04 -3.77
CA LEU A 42 -20.15 15.09 -4.49
C LEU A 42 -19.49 15.77 -5.70
N ALA A 43 -20.26 16.53 -6.49
CA ALA A 43 -19.73 17.26 -7.63
C ALA A 43 -18.64 18.25 -7.22
N ALA A 44 -18.89 19.05 -6.19
CA ALA A 44 -17.94 20.02 -5.67
C ALA A 44 -16.64 19.35 -5.18
N ALA A 45 -16.73 18.24 -4.46
CA ALA A 45 -15.56 17.51 -3.96
C ALA A 45 -14.72 16.92 -5.11
N VAL A 46 -15.38 16.36 -6.14
CA VAL A 46 -14.70 15.85 -7.34
C VAL A 46 -13.99 16.97 -8.09
N GLU A 47 -14.63 18.11 -8.30
CA GLU A 47 -14.05 19.26 -8.99
C GLU A 47 -12.89 19.89 -8.21
N GLN A 48 -12.98 19.94 -6.88
CA GLN A 48 -11.92 20.44 -6.01
C GLN A 48 -10.64 19.61 -6.10
N LEU A 49 -10.76 18.28 -6.01
CA LEU A 49 -9.62 17.38 -6.14
C LEU A 49 -9.06 17.37 -7.56
N ALA A 50 -9.92 17.40 -8.58
CA ALA A 50 -9.48 17.47 -9.97
C ALA A 50 -8.67 18.74 -10.22
N SER A 51 -9.16 19.89 -9.73
CA SER A 51 -8.47 21.17 -9.81
C SER A 51 -7.11 21.14 -9.09
N ALA A 52 -7.03 20.49 -7.92
CA ALA A 52 -5.76 20.30 -7.19
C ALA A 52 -4.73 19.48 -7.99
N LEU A 53 -5.18 18.55 -8.84
CA LEU A 53 -4.35 17.80 -9.78
C LEU A 53 -4.13 18.52 -11.12
N GLY A 54 -4.65 19.74 -11.29
CA GLY A 54 -4.55 20.51 -12.52
C GLY A 54 -5.51 20.08 -13.64
N PHE A 55 -6.60 19.42 -13.29
CA PHE A 55 -7.70 19.01 -14.20
C PHE A 55 -8.95 19.84 -13.88
N ALA A 56 -9.16 20.93 -14.61
CA ALA A 56 -10.42 21.66 -14.52
C ALA A 56 -11.52 20.88 -15.28
N GLN A 57 -12.55 20.45 -14.56
CA GLN A 57 -13.71 19.75 -15.11
C GLN A 57 -15.00 20.26 -14.48
N SER A 58 -16.12 20.11 -15.18
CA SER A 58 -17.46 20.34 -14.64
C SER A 58 -18.22 19.02 -14.72
N VAL A 59 -18.63 18.50 -13.57
CA VAL A 59 -19.09 17.10 -13.43
C VAL A 59 -20.50 16.98 -12.85
N GLU A 60 -21.10 18.09 -12.44
CA GLU A 60 -22.41 18.16 -11.81
C GLU A 60 -23.51 17.46 -12.64
N GLN A 61 -23.50 17.66 -13.95
CA GLN A 61 -24.47 17.02 -14.84
C GLN A 61 -24.27 15.50 -14.93
N ALA A 62 -23.01 15.04 -14.99
CA ALA A 62 -22.69 13.61 -15.04
C ALA A 62 -23.15 12.91 -13.76
N ILE A 63 -22.95 13.52 -12.59
CA ILE A 63 -23.42 12.99 -11.30
C ILE A 63 -24.95 12.95 -11.24
N ARG A 64 -25.64 13.98 -11.73
CA ARG A 64 -27.11 13.97 -11.83
C ARG A 64 -27.61 12.84 -12.73
N ASP A 65 -27.02 12.69 -13.90
CA ASP A 65 -27.43 11.69 -14.89
C ASP A 65 -27.13 10.25 -14.46
N ALA A 66 -26.18 10.08 -13.52
CA ALA A 66 -25.85 8.81 -12.92
C ALA A 66 -26.90 8.32 -11.92
N GLY A 67 -27.70 9.21 -11.33
CA GLY A 67 -28.78 8.83 -10.41
C GLY A 67 -28.28 8.12 -9.15
N ILE A 68 -27.10 8.48 -8.63
CA ILE A 68 -26.52 7.89 -7.42
C ILE A 68 -27.44 8.14 -6.22
N PRO A 69 -27.76 7.13 -5.39
CA PRO A 69 -28.52 7.31 -4.16
C PRO A 69 -27.95 8.41 -3.27
N SER A 70 -28.82 9.22 -2.68
CA SER A 70 -28.45 10.39 -1.88
C SER A 70 -27.47 10.04 -0.74
N GLU A 71 -27.68 8.89 -0.08
CA GLU A 71 -26.78 8.40 0.97
C GLU A 71 -25.37 8.12 0.42
N LEU A 72 -25.26 7.32 -0.65
CA LEU A 72 -23.96 7.01 -1.27
C LEU A 72 -23.25 8.26 -1.77
N ALA A 73 -23.98 9.17 -2.42
CA ALA A 73 -23.43 10.42 -2.94
C ALA A 73 -22.81 11.28 -1.82
N GLY A 74 -23.51 11.45 -0.70
CA GLY A 74 -22.98 12.28 0.39
C GLY A 74 -21.87 11.61 1.20
N ARG A 75 -21.88 10.27 1.33
CA ARG A 75 -20.76 9.52 1.91
C ARG A 75 -19.51 9.59 1.05
N MET A 76 -19.64 9.43 -0.28
CA MET A 76 -18.54 9.65 -1.21
C MET A 76 -18.03 11.10 -1.17
N ALA A 77 -18.93 12.10 -1.09
CA ALA A 77 -18.53 13.50 -0.94
C ALA A 77 -17.69 13.72 0.33
N ARG A 78 -18.12 13.19 1.48
CA ARG A 78 -17.37 13.26 2.73
C ARG A 78 -16.01 12.57 2.65
N LEU A 79 -15.95 11.39 2.03
CA LEU A 79 -14.69 10.69 1.82
C LEU A 79 -13.73 11.52 0.97
N LEU A 80 -14.20 12.07 -0.14
CA LEU A 80 -13.42 12.95 -1.01
C LEU A 80 -12.95 14.22 -0.28
N ASP A 81 -13.77 14.81 0.59
CA ASP A 81 -13.35 15.93 1.44
C ASP A 81 -12.18 15.53 2.36
N LYS A 82 -12.22 14.34 2.99
CA LYS A 82 -11.12 13.82 3.82
C LYS A 82 -9.88 13.51 3.01
N MET A 83 -10.05 12.97 1.81
CA MET A 83 -8.96 12.78 0.86
C MET A 83 -8.35 14.11 0.45
N HIS A 84 -9.14 15.16 0.22
CA HIS A 84 -8.64 16.50 -0.08
C HIS A 84 -7.85 17.10 1.09
N GLU A 85 -8.34 16.97 2.33
CA GLU A 85 -7.59 17.36 3.54
C GLU A 85 -6.20 16.69 3.57
N CYS A 86 -6.14 15.38 3.37
CA CYS A 86 -4.88 14.62 3.33
C CYS A 86 -4.00 14.98 2.12
N HIS A 87 -4.59 15.22 0.95
CA HIS A 87 -3.87 15.61 -0.26
C HIS A 87 -3.15 16.95 -0.07
N VAL A 88 -3.80 17.95 0.53
CA VAL A 88 -3.18 19.26 0.80
C VAL A 88 -1.97 19.13 1.72
N ILE A 89 -2.06 18.28 2.75
CA ILE A 89 -0.92 17.97 3.63
C ILE A 89 0.20 17.29 2.82
N THR A 90 -0.15 16.25 2.06
CA THR A 90 0.78 15.45 1.25
C THR A 90 1.53 16.33 0.24
N ALA A 91 0.83 17.19 -0.49
CA ALA A 91 1.42 18.09 -1.48
C ALA A 91 2.44 19.05 -0.85
N ARG A 92 2.10 19.65 0.29
CA ARG A 92 3.02 20.52 1.05
C ARG A 92 4.26 19.75 1.52
N ARG A 93 4.07 18.57 2.12
CA ARG A 93 5.18 17.77 2.65
C ARG A 93 6.05 17.18 1.56
N HIS A 94 5.49 16.91 0.38
CA HIS A 94 6.24 16.41 -0.77
C HIS A 94 7.36 17.35 -1.18
N ASP A 95 7.08 18.63 -1.31
CA ASP A 95 8.11 19.62 -1.65
C ASP A 95 9.19 19.70 -0.55
N GLU A 96 8.80 19.65 0.72
CA GLU A 96 9.74 19.60 1.85
C GLU A 96 10.61 18.33 1.81
N LEU A 97 10.02 17.15 1.55
CA LEU A 97 10.77 15.90 1.52
C LEU A 97 11.78 15.89 0.37
N ILE A 98 11.41 16.34 -0.83
CA ILE A 98 12.31 16.38 -1.98
C ILE A 98 13.58 17.19 -1.68
N GLU A 99 13.46 18.31 -0.97
CA GLU A 99 14.61 19.11 -0.53
C GLU A 99 15.48 18.42 0.54
N LEU A 100 14.88 17.54 1.34
CA LEU A 100 15.54 16.82 2.43
C LEU A 100 16.21 15.52 1.97
N LEU A 101 15.76 14.90 0.88
CA LEU A 101 16.28 13.62 0.38
C LEU A 101 17.83 13.61 0.25
N PRO A 102 18.50 14.62 -0.34
CA PRO A 102 19.97 14.62 -0.42
C PRO A 102 20.66 14.62 0.95
N LYS A 103 20.04 15.24 1.96
CA LYS A 103 20.58 15.31 3.33
C LYS A 103 20.38 13.99 4.08
N LEU A 104 19.22 13.35 3.89
CA LEU A 104 18.89 12.04 4.47
C LEU A 104 19.88 10.95 4.07
N PHE A 105 20.44 11.04 2.86
CA PHE A 105 21.41 10.07 2.35
C PHE A 105 22.88 10.53 2.45
N SER A 106 23.17 11.68 3.08
CA SER A 106 24.53 12.20 3.23
C SER A 106 25.26 11.63 4.45
N ARG A 107 26.59 11.40 4.32
CA ARG A 107 27.44 10.79 5.38
C ARG A 107 27.79 11.73 6.55
N THR A 108 27.55 13.03 6.43
CA THR A 108 28.19 14.05 7.30
C THR A 108 27.22 14.99 8.00
N SER A 109 25.92 14.87 7.74
CA SER A 109 24.91 15.78 8.32
C SER A 109 24.19 15.11 9.48
N ALA A 110 24.00 15.85 10.58
CA ALA A 110 23.01 15.47 11.57
C ALA A 110 21.66 15.32 10.86
N VAL A 111 21.01 14.17 11.06
CA VAL A 111 19.69 13.91 10.50
C VAL A 111 18.75 15.02 10.98
N PRO A 112 18.11 15.78 10.06
CA PRO A 112 17.12 16.78 10.45
C PRO A 112 16.01 16.11 11.26
N ASN A 113 15.45 16.79 12.26
CA ASN A 113 14.23 16.30 12.88
C ASN A 113 13.10 16.39 11.85
N ILE A 114 12.71 15.25 11.28
CA ILE A 114 11.63 15.16 10.30
C ILE A 114 10.37 14.73 11.04
N ASP A 115 9.39 15.63 11.09
CA ASP A 115 8.08 15.37 11.67
C ASP A 115 7.01 15.55 10.60
N PHE A 116 6.56 14.42 10.07
CA PHE A 116 5.40 14.31 9.17
C PHE A 116 4.25 13.57 9.85
N SER A 117 4.11 13.74 11.17
CA SER A 117 2.99 13.17 11.94
C SER A 117 1.61 13.67 11.47
N ASP A 118 1.55 14.80 10.76
CA ASP A 118 0.32 15.29 10.15
C ASP A 118 -0.21 14.39 9.02
N VAL A 119 0.68 13.71 8.28
CA VAL A 119 0.30 12.67 7.31
C VAL A 119 -0.35 11.50 8.03
N VAL A 120 0.29 11.01 9.09
CA VAL A 120 -0.24 9.92 9.93
C VAL A 120 -1.58 10.30 10.56
N ALA A 121 -1.70 11.52 11.07
CA ALA A 121 -2.90 11.99 11.77
C ALA A 121 -4.12 12.16 10.84
N CYS A 122 -3.92 12.29 9.53
CA CYS A 122 -5.01 12.44 8.58
C CYS A 122 -5.61 11.08 8.13
N ALA A 123 -4.81 10.01 8.11
CA ALA A 123 -5.24 8.68 7.66
C ALA A 123 -6.46 8.09 8.42
N PRO A 124 -6.58 8.21 9.76
CA PRO A 124 -7.77 7.74 10.49
C PRO A 124 -9.08 8.34 9.98
N LYS A 125 -9.07 9.59 9.51
CA LYS A 125 -10.28 10.24 8.99
C LYS A 125 -10.72 9.62 7.66
N MET A 126 -9.77 9.33 6.78
CA MET A 126 -10.03 8.63 5.53
C MET A 126 -10.54 7.21 5.78
N TRP A 127 -9.90 6.48 6.70
CA TRP A 127 -10.32 5.14 7.08
C TRP A 127 -11.76 5.10 7.60
N LEU A 128 -12.10 5.97 8.56
CA LEU A 128 -13.45 6.05 9.11
C LEU A 128 -14.50 6.43 8.06
N ALA A 129 -14.20 7.39 7.17
CA ALA A 129 -15.11 7.77 6.08
C ALA A 129 -15.28 6.63 5.04
N THR A 130 -14.23 5.84 4.79
CA THR A 130 -14.28 4.65 3.93
C THR A 130 -15.21 3.59 4.53
N ARG A 131 -15.05 3.30 5.83
CA ARG A 131 -15.92 2.36 6.57
C ARG A 131 -17.37 2.84 6.65
N GLU A 132 -17.59 4.15 6.70
CA GLU A 132 -18.93 4.72 6.67
C GLU A 132 -19.61 4.52 5.31
N LEU A 133 -18.87 4.74 4.22
CA LEU A 133 -19.33 4.45 2.86
C LEU A 133 -19.59 2.96 2.65
N GLU A 134 -18.67 2.08 3.07
CA GLU A 134 -18.83 0.62 3.02
C GLU A 134 -20.14 0.19 3.70
N ARG A 135 -20.42 0.72 4.90
CA ARG A 135 -21.65 0.41 5.63
C ARG A 135 -22.90 0.85 4.87
N ALA A 136 -22.87 2.02 4.22
CA ALA A 136 -23.97 2.49 3.40
C ALA A 136 -24.19 1.60 2.17
N ILE A 137 -23.11 1.19 1.50
CA ILE A 137 -23.15 0.25 0.36
C ILE A 137 -23.75 -1.10 0.79
N LYS A 138 -23.25 -1.69 1.88
CA LYS A 138 -23.77 -2.96 2.41
C LYS A 138 -25.25 -2.87 2.80
N ALA A 139 -25.72 -1.71 3.28
CA ALA A 139 -27.14 -1.49 3.57
C ALA A 139 -28.01 -1.49 2.31
N GLU A 140 -27.53 -0.91 1.20
CA GLU A 140 -28.22 -0.95 -0.11
C GLU A 140 -28.23 -2.38 -0.70
N GLN A 141 -27.11 -3.10 -0.62
CA GLN A 141 -26.98 -4.49 -1.12
C GLN A 141 -27.84 -5.49 -0.33
N SER A 142 -27.95 -5.32 0.99
CA SER A 142 -28.76 -6.22 1.87
C SER A 142 -30.24 -6.30 1.48
N GLY A 143 -30.77 -5.30 0.76
CA GLY A 143 -32.15 -5.28 0.28
C GLY A 143 -32.40 -5.93 -1.08
N SER A 144 -31.35 -6.31 -1.83
CA SER A 144 -31.47 -6.58 -3.28
C SER A 144 -30.68 -7.77 -3.84
N GLY A 145 -29.94 -8.54 -3.01
CA GLY A 145 -29.15 -9.69 -3.46
C GLY A 145 -27.70 -9.30 -3.82
N GLN A 146 -26.92 -10.23 -4.40
CA GLN A 146 -25.56 -9.94 -4.90
C GLN A 146 -25.60 -8.74 -5.87
N CYS A 147 -24.72 -7.77 -5.63
CA CYS A 147 -24.65 -6.43 -6.22
C CYS A 147 -26.01 -5.75 -6.37
N GLY A 148 -26.34 -4.97 -5.35
CA GLY A 148 -27.65 -4.39 -5.20
C GLY A 148 -28.08 -3.49 -6.36
N GLN A 149 -29.36 -3.57 -6.75
CA GLN A 149 -29.92 -2.69 -7.76
C GLN A 149 -30.18 -1.29 -7.18
N THR A 150 -29.12 -0.50 -7.02
CA THR A 150 -29.20 0.90 -6.58
C THR A 150 -29.94 1.79 -7.58
N GLY A 151 -30.12 1.33 -8.83
CA GLY A 151 -30.64 2.12 -9.94
C GLY A 151 -29.66 3.16 -10.48
N ALA A 152 -28.47 3.27 -9.89
CA ALA A 152 -27.42 4.15 -10.34
C ALA A 152 -26.73 3.61 -11.60
N ARG A 153 -26.14 4.51 -12.38
CA ARG A 153 -25.26 4.20 -13.51
C ARG A 153 -23.81 4.38 -13.09
N ALA A 154 -22.93 3.64 -13.75
CA ALA A 154 -21.49 3.80 -13.64
C ALA A 154 -21.05 5.25 -13.94
N VAL A 155 -20.05 5.72 -13.20
CA VAL A 155 -19.47 7.05 -13.33
C VAL A 155 -17.96 6.93 -13.51
N ASP A 156 -17.44 7.59 -14.55
CA ASP A 156 -16.01 7.71 -14.84
C ASP A 156 -15.64 9.19 -14.96
N LEU A 157 -15.05 9.73 -13.90
CA LEU A 157 -14.60 11.11 -13.77
C LEU A 157 -13.11 11.13 -13.46
N TRP A 158 -12.32 10.54 -14.37
CA TRP A 158 -10.88 10.49 -14.27
C TRP A 158 -10.23 11.89 -14.14
N PRO A 159 -9.21 12.08 -13.27
CA PRO A 159 -8.53 11.07 -12.45
C PRO A 159 -9.09 10.92 -11.02
N VAL A 160 -10.29 11.43 -10.74
CA VAL A 160 -10.79 11.52 -9.36
C VAL A 160 -11.68 10.36 -8.96
N LEU A 161 -12.80 10.16 -9.65
CA LEU A 161 -13.83 9.21 -9.21
C LEU A 161 -14.13 8.18 -10.29
N ARG A 162 -14.09 6.91 -9.89
CA ARG A 162 -14.67 5.78 -10.63
C ARG A 162 -15.67 5.09 -9.69
N PHE A 163 -16.93 5.04 -10.09
CA PHE A 163 -18.01 4.41 -9.32
C PHE A 163 -18.72 3.38 -10.18
N GLU A 164 -18.69 2.12 -9.76
CA GLU A 164 -19.30 0.99 -10.44
C GLU A 164 -20.38 0.36 -9.54
N PRO A 165 -21.67 0.63 -9.80
CA PRO A 165 -22.77 0.11 -8.97
C PRO A 165 -23.22 -1.32 -9.35
N GLY A 166 -22.57 -1.94 -10.34
CA GLY A 166 -23.04 -3.16 -11.01
C GLY A 166 -22.42 -4.45 -10.46
N CYS A 167 -22.61 -5.55 -11.22
CA CYS A 167 -21.91 -6.84 -11.05
C CYS A 167 -21.00 -7.14 -12.26
N ALA A 168 -20.75 -6.15 -13.10
CA ALA A 168 -20.11 -6.41 -14.38
C ALA A 168 -18.60 -6.39 -14.17
N ASN A 169 -17.91 -7.47 -14.52
CA ASN A 169 -16.47 -7.54 -14.43
C ASN A 169 -15.81 -6.43 -15.25
N GLN A 170 -14.90 -5.72 -14.61
CA GLN A 170 -14.16 -4.59 -15.09
C GLN A 170 -12.66 -4.90 -15.14
N THR A 171 -11.96 -4.07 -15.89
CA THR A 171 -10.51 -4.00 -15.84
C THR A 171 -10.09 -2.55 -15.67
N TYR A 172 -9.56 -2.22 -14.51
CA TYR A 172 -9.11 -0.88 -14.16
C TYR A 172 -7.69 -0.67 -14.65
N GLN A 173 -7.53 0.06 -15.75
CA GLN A 173 -6.23 0.32 -16.36
C GLN A 173 -5.69 1.74 -16.09
N HIS A 174 -6.52 2.64 -15.57
CA HIS A 174 -6.14 4.00 -15.23
C HIS A 174 -6.17 4.20 -13.72
N ASP A 175 -5.36 5.13 -13.23
CA ASP A 175 -5.32 5.47 -11.81
C ASP A 175 -6.39 6.49 -11.48
N TYR A 176 -7.06 6.28 -10.35
CA TYR A 176 -8.10 7.16 -9.80
C TYR A 176 -7.75 7.49 -8.35
N LEU A 177 -8.25 8.62 -7.84
CA LEU A 177 -8.17 8.91 -6.41
C LEU A 177 -9.14 8.04 -5.60
N LEU A 178 -10.38 7.90 -6.08
CA LEU A 178 -11.41 7.10 -5.45
C LEU A 178 -11.97 6.11 -6.47
N ILE A 179 -11.85 4.83 -6.16
CA ILE A 179 -12.59 3.74 -6.82
C ILE A 179 -13.57 3.19 -5.81
N VAL A 180 -14.83 3.10 -6.21
CA VAL A 180 -15.89 2.43 -5.46
C VAL A 180 -16.49 1.39 -6.40
N ASP A 181 -16.18 0.13 -6.14
CA ASP A 181 -16.74 -1.01 -6.83
C ASP A 181 -17.70 -1.78 -5.90
N MET A 182 -18.85 -2.14 -6.47
CA MET A 182 -19.94 -2.76 -5.74
C MET A 182 -20.16 -4.22 -6.15
N GLY A 183 -19.41 -4.72 -7.13
CA GLY A 183 -19.51 -6.10 -7.58
C GLY A 183 -18.88 -6.37 -8.94
N GLY A 184 -18.41 -7.59 -9.11
CA GLY A 184 -17.82 -8.12 -10.33
C GLY A 184 -16.83 -9.20 -9.96
N ASP A 185 -16.15 -9.83 -10.92
CA ASP A 185 -14.84 -10.42 -10.62
C ASP A 185 -13.84 -9.59 -11.43
N ASP A 186 -13.18 -8.65 -10.76
CA ASP A 186 -12.53 -7.49 -11.34
C ASP A 186 -11.02 -7.63 -11.43
N VAL A 187 -10.42 -6.90 -12.37
CA VAL A 187 -8.96 -6.85 -12.53
C VAL A 187 -8.44 -5.43 -12.36
N TYR A 188 -7.75 -5.18 -11.25
CA TYR A 188 -7.09 -3.91 -10.96
C TYR A 188 -5.67 -3.91 -11.52
N ALA A 189 -5.55 -3.61 -12.82
CA ALA A 189 -4.27 -3.45 -13.53
C ALA A 189 -3.60 -2.08 -13.28
N ASN A 190 -4.27 -1.21 -12.52
CA ASN A 190 -3.79 0.10 -12.12
C ASN A 190 -2.95 0.02 -10.84
N ASN A 191 -2.89 1.10 -10.06
CA ASN A 191 -2.17 1.12 -8.78
C ASN A 191 -2.95 0.54 -7.58
N ALA A 192 -4.19 0.09 -7.78
CA ALA A 192 -5.04 -0.61 -6.80
C ALA A 192 -5.05 0.08 -5.42
N GLY A 193 -5.54 1.31 -5.33
CA GLY A 193 -5.65 2.04 -4.05
C GLY A 193 -4.35 2.66 -3.53
N SER A 194 -3.23 2.53 -4.27
CA SER A 194 -1.96 3.16 -3.87
C SER A 194 -1.92 4.67 -4.16
N ASN A 195 -1.18 5.43 -3.36
CA ASN A 195 -1.24 6.89 -3.38
C ASN A 195 -0.32 7.58 -4.40
N VAL A 196 0.45 6.80 -5.17
CA VAL A 196 1.29 7.31 -6.25
C VAL A 196 0.60 7.01 -7.58
N ILE A 197 -0.10 8.01 -8.10
CA ILE A 197 -0.98 7.90 -9.28
C ILE A 197 -0.27 8.41 -10.53
N ASP A 198 -0.49 7.74 -11.64
CA ASP A 198 -0.11 8.17 -12.98
C ASP A 198 -1.26 8.94 -13.64
N VAL A 199 -1.07 10.26 -13.72
CA VAL A 199 -1.98 11.19 -14.42
C VAL A 199 -1.43 11.64 -15.77
N ASN A 200 -0.34 11.02 -16.24
CA ASN A 200 0.34 11.34 -17.50
C ASN A 200 -0.15 10.48 -18.67
N PHE A 201 -0.74 9.33 -18.39
CA PHE A 201 -1.43 8.48 -19.37
C PHE A 201 -2.94 8.51 -19.10
N SER A 202 -3.66 9.14 -20.03
CA SER A 202 -5.10 9.40 -19.88
C SER A 202 -5.98 8.38 -20.63
N PRO A 203 -7.23 8.19 -20.19
CA PRO A 203 -8.28 7.62 -21.02
C PRO A 203 -8.44 8.40 -22.34
N PRO A 204 -8.82 7.75 -23.45
CA PRO A 204 -8.94 8.41 -24.76
C PRO A 204 -9.85 9.65 -24.78
N ASN A 205 -10.90 9.65 -23.95
CA ASN A 205 -11.87 10.74 -23.83
C ASN A 205 -11.47 11.85 -22.84
N ALA A 206 -10.40 11.66 -22.07
CA ALA A 206 -9.94 12.60 -21.04
C ALA A 206 -8.55 13.21 -21.36
N ALA A 207 -8.05 13.03 -22.59
CA ALA A 207 -6.77 13.55 -23.01
C ALA A 207 -6.73 15.09 -22.99
N LYS A 208 -5.69 15.65 -22.37
CA LYS A 208 -5.43 17.11 -22.37
C LYS A 208 -4.00 17.43 -22.83
N PRO A 209 -3.73 18.66 -23.31
CA PRO A 209 -2.38 19.09 -23.64
C PRO A 209 -1.42 18.96 -22.45
N GLY A 210 -0.18 18.51 -22.71
CA GLY A 210 0.87 18.38 -21.69
C GLY A 210 0.98 17.00 -21.04
N LEU A 211 0.06 16.07 -21.34
CA LEU A 211 0.19 14.67 -20.94
C LEU A 211 1.17 13.90 -21.84
N VAL A 212 1.72 12.80 -21.32
CA VAL A 212 2.65 11.95 -22.08
C VAL A 212 1.90 11.18 -23.18
N GLY A 213 0.68 10.73 -22.93
CA GLY A 213 -0.13 10.07 -23.95
C GLY A 213 -1.51 9.61 -23.49
N THR A 214 -2.15 8.84 -24.37
CA THR A 214 -3.38 8.08 -24.08
C THR A 214 -3.07 6.60 -23.97
N GLY A 215 -3.75 5.90 -23.07
CA GLY A 215 -3.57 4.47 -22.82
C GLY A 215 -3.49 4.15 -21.32
N PRO A 216 -3.26 2.87 -20.98
CA PRO A 216 -3.15 2.42 -19.60
C PRO A 216 -2.15 3.26 -18.81
N ALA A 217 -2.50 3.55 -17.57
CA ALA A 217 -1.55 4.07 -16.61
C ALA A 217 -0.36 3.12 -16.54
N LYS A 218 0.85 3.68 -16.46
CA LYS A 218 2.10 2.93 -16.38
C LYS A 218 2.69 2.96 -14.99
N GLY A 219 2.27 3.92 -14.17
CA GLY A 219 2.70 4.07 -12.78
C GLY A 219 4.17 4.46 -12.66
N CYS A 220 4.65 4.51 -11.42
CA CYS A 220 6.04 4.85 -11.13
C CYS A 220 6.94 3.63 -11.32
N GLN A 221 7.43 3.45 -12.56
CA GLN A 221 8.29 2.32 -12.93
C GLN A 221 9.79 2.56 -12.66
N ARG A 222 10.20 3.79 -12.34
CA ARG A 222 11.60 4.23 -12.19
C ARG A 222 11.99 4.61 -10.75
N GLY A 223 11.31 4.03 -9.77
CA GLY A 223 11.57 4.28 -8.34
C GLY A 223 11.68 5.77 -7.96
N LEU A 224 12.70 6.12 -7.17
CA LEU A 224 12.93 7.50 -6.72
C LEU A 224 13.19 8.47 -7.89
N ALA A 225 13.82 8.02 -8.97
CA ALA A 225 14.06 8.87 -10.15
C ALA A 225 12.73 9.29 -10.82
N GLY A 226 11.74 8.40 -10.84
CA GLY A 226 10.39 8.71 -11.31
C GLY A 226 9.68 9.74 -10.43
N LEU A 227 9.89 9.66 -9.10
CA LEU A 227 9.37 10.66 -8.15
C LEU A 227 9.99 12.05 -8.38
N TYR A 228 11.31 12.14 -8.61
CA TYR A 228 11.97 13.42 -8.92
C TYR A 228 11.52 14.02 -10.25
N ARG A 229 11.27 13.18 -11.26
CA ARG A 229 10.83 13.62 -12.59
C ARG A 229 9.35 14.01 -12.65
N LYS A 230 8.62 13.80 -11.54
CA LYS A 230 7.16 13.96 -11.47
C LYS A 230 6.44 13.12 -12.53
N ASP A 231 6.98 11.92 -12.79
CA ASP A 231 6.36 10.94 -13.68
C ASP A 231 5.01 10.46 -13.08
N CYS A 232 4.83 10.60 -11.76
CA CYS A 232 3.59 10.34 -11.01
C CYS A 232 3.28 11.49 -10.05
N SER A 233 2.01 11.57 -9.64
CA SER A 233 1.55 12.47 -8.57
C SER A 233 1.35 11.69 -7.27
N VAL A 234 1.80 12.27 -6.16
CA VAL A 234 1.55 11.73 -4.81
C VAL A 234 0.26 12.36 -4.26
N SER A 235 -0.65 11.55 -3.74
CA SER A 235 -1.96 12.01 -3.28
C SER A 235 -2.47 11.25 -2.03
N ALA A 236 -3.77 11.36 -1.77
CA ALA A 236 -4.54 10.50 -0.89
C ALA A 236 -5.52 9.68 -1.74
N VAL A 237 -5.49 8.35 -1.62
CA VAL A 237 -6.18 7.42 -2.52
C VAL A 237 -6.93 6.34 -1.74
N VAL A 238 -8.12 5.98 -2.23
CA VAL A 238 -8.94 4.88 -1.71
C VAL A 238 -9.44 4.04 -2.88
N LEU A 239 -9.27 2.73 -2.75
CA LEU A 239 -10.04 1.72 -3.46
C LEU A 239 -10.92 1.04 -2.43
N LEU A 240 -12.22 1.04 -2.67
CA LEU A 240 -13.21 0.28 -1.93
C LEU A 240 -13.88 -0.69 -2.90
N ASP A 241 -13.54 -1.97 -2.79
CA ASP A 241 -14.35 -3.05 -3.36
C ASP A 241 -15.23 -3.66 -2.27
N THR A 242 -16.39 -4.19 -2.65
CA THR A 242 -17.32 -4.78 -1.68
C THR A 242 -17.80 -6.18 -2.01
N GLN A 243 -17.53 -6.69 -3.20
CA GLN A 243 -17.98 -7.99 -3.68
C GLN A 243 -17.16 -8.39 -4.91
N GLY A 244 -16.68 -9.63 -4.94
CA GLY A 244 -16.11 -10.19 -6.16
C GLY A 244 -15.08 -11.24 -5.86
N ASN A 245 -14.52 -11.92 -6.86
CA ASN A 245 -13.23 -12.61 -6.71
C ASN A 245 -12.24 -11.91 -7.64
N ASP A 246 -11.49 -11.01 -7.07
CA ASP A 246 -10.77 -9.96 -7.74
C ASP A 246 -9.28 -10.27 -7.86
N SER A 247 -8.66 -9.54 -8.77
CA SER A 247 -7.22 -9.58 -8.98
C SER A 247 -6.64 -8.18 -8.87
N TYR A 248 -5.90 -7.96 -7.79
CA TYR A 248 -5.20 -6.72 -7.50
C TYR A 248 -3.75 -6.81 -7.96
N GLY A 249 -3.44 -6.14 -9.07
CA GLY A 249 -2.13 -6.18 -9.72
C GLY A 249 -2.01 -7.29 -10.76
N VAL A 250 -1.31 -6.97 -11.85
CA VAL A 250 -1.15 -7.85 -13.01
C VAL A 250 0.33 -8.11 -13.30
N LEU A 251 0.66 -9.37 -13.59
CA LEU A 251 1.98 -9.75 -14.07
C LEU A 251 2.05 -9.47 -15.57
N GLU A 252 2.96 -8.61 -15.99
CA GLU A 252 3.11 -8.23 -17.39
C GLU A 252 4.49 -8.61 -17.91
N GLN A 253 4.53 -8.95 -19.20
CA GLN A 253 5.77 -9.22 -19.91
C GLN A 253 6.61 -7.93 -20.02
N PRO A 254 7.94 -7.98 -19.83
CA PRO A 254 8.79 -6.81 -19.94
C PRO A 254 8.76 -6.18 -21.35
N ASP A 255 8.38 -4.90 -21.42
CA ASP A 255 8.07 -4.15 -22.63
C ASP A 255 9.32 -3.55 -23.32
N SER A 256 10.36 -3.14 -22.57
CA SER A 256 11.47 -2.38 -23.16
C SER A 256 12.90 -2.69 -22.69
N ASP A 257 13.14 -3.46 -21.61
CA ASP A 257 14.52 -3.75 -21.15
C ASP A 257 14.65 -5.17 -20.55
N ARG A 258 14.97 -6.14 -21.42
CA ARG A 258 15.22 -7.56 -21.07
C ARG A 258 16.67 -7.77 -20.64
N ILE A 259 17.18 -6.99 -19.69
CA ILE A 259 18.58 -7.13 -19.26
C ILE A 259 18.69 -8.17 -18.12
N CYS A 260 17.62 -8.37 -17.34
CA CYS A 260 17.66 -9.16 -16.11
C CYS A 260 16.77 -10.40 -16.09
N THR A 261 15.53 -10.27 -16.56
CA THR A 261 14.55 -11.35 -16.59
C THR A 261 13.64 -11.19 -17.80
N ASP A 262 13.11 -12.30 -18.31
CA ASP A 262 11.96 -12.33 -19.23
C ASP A 262 10.69 -12.86 -18.55
N ASP A 263 10.74 -13.13 -17.23
CA ASP A 263 9.55 -13.54 -16.51
C ASP A 263 8.58 -12.35 -16.36
N PRO A 264 7.26 -12.62 -16.40
CA PRO A 264 6.25 -11.65 -16.03
C PRO A 264 6.48 -11.10 -14.62
N VAL A 265 6.38 -9.78 -14.47
CA VAL A 265 6.42 -9.09 -13.17
C VAL A 265 5.38 -7.99 -13.14
N VAL A 266 4.91 -7.61 -11.95
CA VAL A 266 4.15 -6.36 -11.82
C VAL A 266 5.08 -5.22 -12.20
N ARG A 267 4.78 -4.43 -13.23
CA ARG A 267 5.75 -3.45 -13.74
C ARG A 267 5.85 -2.21 -12.86
N ARG A 268 4.77 -1.93 -12.14
CA ARG A 268 4.58 -0.76 -11.28
C ARG A 268 5.19 -1.03 -9.90
N MET A 269 5.73 0.03 -9.29
CA MET A 269 6.00 0.06 -7.85
C MET A 269 4.82 0.78 -7.17
N LEU A 270 4.66 0.63 -5.86
CA LEU A 270 3.58 1.31 -5.12
C LEU A 270 2.20 0.88 -5.65
N THR A 271 1.82 -0.36 -5.34
CA THR A 271 0.53 -0.96 -5.72
C THR A 271 -0.17 -1.62 -4.54
N GLY A 272 -1.49 -1.75 -4.59
CA GLY A 272 -2.27 -2.49 -3.59
C GLY A 272 -2.26 -1.79 -2.24
N GLY A 273 -2.89 -0.63 -2.13
CA GLY A 273 -2.99 0.13 -0.87
C GLY A 273 -1.66 0.68 -0.34
N ALA A 274 -0.57 0.63 -1.11
CA ALA A 274 0.73 1.14 -0.67
C ALA A 274 0.81 2.67 -0.66
N ALA A 275 1.77 3.24 0.08
CA ALA A 275 1.91 4.69 0.18
C ALA A 275 3.34 5.25 0.24
N PHE A 276 3.52 6.47 -0.29
CA PHE A 276 4.67 7.35 -0.11
C PHE A 276 4.19 8.72 0.36
N LEU A 277 4.61 9.18 1.55
CA LEU A 277 4.35 10.51 2.15
C LEU A 277 2.88 10.97 2.24
N GLY A 278 1.93 10.12 1.85
CA GLY A 278 0.49 10.34 1.91
C GLY A 278 -0.21 9.05 2.34
N VAL A 279 -1.47 8.90 1.96
CA VAL A 279 -2.33 7.79 2.40
C VAL A 279 -2.82 6.99 1.20
N GLY A 280 -2.61 5.68 1.21
CA GLY A 280 -3.16 4.73 0.25
C GLY A 280 -3.97 3.68 1.00
N ILE A 281 -5.20 3.43 0.54
CA ILE A 281 -6.12 2.45 1.14
C ILE A 281 -6.63 1.57 0.02
N LEU A 282 -6.44 0.26 0.17
CA LEU A 282 -7.20 -0.78 -0.49
C LEU A 282 -8.04 -1.44 0.60
N ARG A 283 -9.36 -1.29 0.49
CA ARG A 283 -10.32 -2.02 1.30
C ARG A 283 -11.10 -2.94 0.36
N ASP A 284 -10.81 -4.23 0.46
CA ASP A 284 -11.72 -5.25 -0.03
C ASP A 284 -12.65 -5.63 1.13
N SER A 285 -13.95 -5.55 0.87
CA SER A 285 -14.98 -5.83 1.88
C SER A 285 -15.76 -7.10 1.58
N ALA A 286 -15.39 -7.79 0.51
CA ALA A 286 -15.90 -9.09 0.12
C ALA A 286 -15.29 -10.19 0.99
N ASN A 287 -15.99 -11.31 1.10
CA ASN A 287 -15.42 -12.53 1.70
C ASN A 287 -15.34 -13.57 0.58
N SER A 288 -14.20 -13.61 -0.09
CA SER A 288 -14.03 -14.14 -1.44
C SER A 288 -12.60 -14.63 -1.67
N ALA A 289 -12.37 -15.32 -2.78
CA ALA A 289 -11.04 -15.85 -3.08
C ALA A 289 -10.30 -14.89 -4.01
N ASP A 290 -9.51 -13.99 -3.42
CA ASP A 290 -8.88 -12.87 -4.07
C ASP A 290 -7.39 -13.11 -4.34
N ARG A 291 -6.86 -12.35 -5.30
CA ARG A 291 -5.46 -12.43 -5.71
C ARG A 291 -4.76 -11.10 -5.65
N TYR A 292 -3.78 -11.00 -4.78
CA TYR A 292 -2.99 -9.80 -4.54
C TYR A 292 -1.56 -9.99 -5.04
N VAL A 293 -1.16 -9.21 -6.06
CA VAL A 293 0.18 -9.27 -6.62
C VAL A 293 0.87 -7.91 -6.65
N GLY A 294 2.09 -7.88 -6.14
CA GLY A 294 2.94 -6.70 -6.15
C GLY A 294 4.35 -6.96 -6.65
N LYS A 295 5.13 -5.89 -6.78
CA LYS A 295 6.57 -5.96 -7.05
C LYS A 295 7.35 -5.46 -5.85
N THR A 296 7.38 -4.14 -5.65
CA THR A 296 8.08 -3.52 -4.52
C THR A 296 7.28 -2.36 -3.97
N VAL A 297 7.31 -2.21 -2.65
CA VAL A 297 6.46 -1.24 -1.93
C VAL A 297 5.01 -1.50 -2.33
N SER A 298 4.49 -2.66 -1.95
CA SER A 298 3.17 -3.10 -2.40
C SER A 298 2.41 -3.82 -1.30
N LEU A 299 1.10 -3.97 -1.46
CA LEU A 299 0.25 -4.73 -0.54
C LEU A 299 0.29 -4.14 0.88
N GLY A 300 -0.25 -2.94 1.02
CA GLY A 300 -0.32 -2.22 2.29
C GLY A 300 1.00 -1.64 2.79
N ALA A 301 2.04 -1.62 1.95
CA ALA A 301 3.36 -1.13 2.38
C ALA A 301 3.46 0.41 2.37
N ALA A 302 4.17 0.97 3.35
CA ALA A 302 4.60 2.36 3.37
C ALA A 302 6.08 2.50 3.04
N HIS A 303 6.41 3.40 2.12
CA HIS A 303 7.80 3.74 1.83
C HIS A 303 8.32 4.76 2.84
N MET A 304 8.25 6.05 2.52
CA MET A 304 8.74 7.11 3.40
C MET A 304 7.56 7.90 3.94
N PHE A 305 7.35 7.86 5.25
CA PHE A 305 6.39 8.65 6.03
C PHE A 305 4.93 8.52 5.55
N GLY A 306 4.63 7.49 4.76
CA GLY A 306 3.29 7.22 4.25
C GLY A 306 2.48 6.35 5.20
N VAL A 307 1.18 6.27 4.94
CA VAL A 307 0.28 5.29 5.55
C VAL A 307 -0.32 4.43 4.43
N GLY A 308 0.18 3.21 4.32
CA GLY A 308 -0.34 2.21 3.39
C GLY A 308 -1.21 1.20 4.12
N ILE A 309 -2.40 0.93 3.59
CA ILE A 309 -3.37 0.00 4.17
C ILE A 309 -3.89 -0.92 3.06
N LEU A 310 -3.74 -2.21 3.25
CA LEU A 310 -4.54 -3.25 2.60
C LEU A 310 -5.34 -3.92 3.70
N SER A 311 -6.67 -3.91 3.57
CA SER A 311 -7.59 -4.58 4.48
C SER A 311 -8.55 -5.43 3.67
N ASP A 312 -8.47 -6.74 3.84
CA ASP A 312 -9.37 -7.73 3.26
C ASP A 312 -10.44 -8.15 4.31
N ALA A 313 -11.62 -8.59 3.90
CA ALA A 313 -12.68 -9.06 4.81
C ALA A 313 -12.78 -10.60 4.90
N GLY A 314 -11.81 -11.30 4.33
CA GLY A 314 -11.55 -12.72 4.41
C GLY A 314 -11.84 -13.48 3.12
N GLY A 315 -11.83 -14.81 3.24
CA GLY A 315 -11.88 -15.73 2.12
C GLY A 315 -10.50 -16.30 1.83
N ASN A 316 -10.35 -17.12 0.78
CA ASN A 316 -9.13 -17.91 0.61
C ASN A 316 -8.21 -17.26 -0.44
N ASP A 317 -7.30 -16.45 0.04
CA ASP A 317 -6.56 -15.47 -0.72
C ASP A 317 -5.13 -15.87 -1.03
N THR A 318 -4.58 -15.17 -2.02
CA THR A 318 -3.16 -15.29 -2.38
C THR A 318 -2.47 -13.93 -2.40
N TYR A 319 -1.47 -13.77 -1.54
CA TYR A 319 -0.64 -12.57 -1.43
C TYR A 319 0.76 -12.85 -1.95
N MET A 320 1.15 -12.21 -3.05
CA MET A 320 2.43 -12.45 -3.72
C MET A 320 3.15 -11.16 -4.07
N ALA A 321 4.37 -10.96 -3.58
CA ALA A 321 5.18 -9.80 -3.96
C ALA A 321 6.68 -10.09 -3.99
N VAL A 322 7.46 -9.27 -4.69
CA VAL A 322 8.92 -9.50 -4.77
C VAL A 322 9.63 -9.04 -3.49
N ARG A 323 9.30 -7.84 -2.98
CA ARG A 323 9.94 -7.27 -1.77
C ARG A 323 9.20 -6.06 -1.20
N ASN A 324 9.61 -5.61 -0.02
CA ASN A 324 9.13 -4.38 0.64
C ASN A 324 7.61 -4.31 0.61
N SER A 325 6.96 -5.39 1.04
CA SER A 325 5.54 -5.61 0.78
C SER A 325 4.82 -6.20 1.98
N MET A 326 3.50 -6.38 1.85
CA MET A 326 2.66 -7.08 2.84
C MET A 326 2.80 -6.43 4.22
N GLY A 327 2.37 -5.17 4.30
CA GLY A 327 2.43 -4.39 5.53
C GLY A 327 3.82 -3.89 5.92
N PHE A 328 4.75 -3.79 4.97
CA PHE A 328 6.10 -3.28 5.23
C PHE A 328 6.15 -1.74 5.44
N SER A 329 7.06 -1.22 6.28
CA SER A 329 7.33 0.22 6.40
C SER A 329 8.84 0.57 6.37
N LEU A 330 9.27 1.51 5.50
CA LEU A 330 10.71 1.80 5.28
C LEU A 330 11.30 2.97 6.09
N ILE A 331 10.64 4.12 6.21
CA ILE A 331 11.14 5.27 6.99
C ILE A 331 9.95 6.05 7.54
N GLY A 332 9.63 5.88 8.82
CA GLY A 332 8.46 6.53 9.42
C GLY A 332 7.13 6.15 8.76
N GLY A 333 6.02 6.39 9.46
CA GLY A 333 4.69 6.01 8.99
C GLY A 333 4.32 4.55 9.25
N LEU A 334 3.29 4.08 8.57
CA LEU A 334 2.61 2.81 8.83
C LEU A 334 2.41 2.01 7.54
N GLY A 335 2.93 0.79 7.49
CA GLY A 335 2.47 -0.23 6.55
C GLY A 335 1.57 -1.21 7.27
N LEU A 336 0.39 -1.49 6.73
CA LEU A 336 -0.58 -2.42 7.29
C LEU A 336 -1.14 -3.31 6.18
N LEU A 337 -0.97 -4.61 6.35
CA LEU A 337 -1.82 -5.62 5.72
C LEU A 337 -2.65 -6.28 6.82
N ARG A 338 -3.97 -6.32 6.64
CA ARG A 338 -4.86 -7.08 7.50
C ARG A 338 -5.79 -7.95 6.67
N ASP A 339 -5.81 -9.23 7.00
CA ASP A 339 -6.82 -10.19 6.57
C ASP A 339 -7.76 -10.48 7.75
N GLU A 340 -9.06 -10.57 7.48
CA GLU A 340 -10.09 -10.88 8.49
C GLU A 340 -10.39 -12.39 8.57
N GLY A 341 -9.90 -13.19 7.61
CA GLY A 341 -9.63 -14.61 7.75
C GLY A 341 -10.06 -15.52 6.58
N GLY A 342 -9.49 -16.71 6.51
CA GLY A 342 -9.71 -17.74 5.51
C GLY A 342 -8.45 -18.59 5.40
N ASP A 343 -8.37 -19.58 4.50
CA ASP A 343 -7.15 -20.38 4.38
C ASP A 343 -6.20 -19.77 3.34
N ASP A 344 -5.26 -18.94 3.79
CA ASP A 344 -4.52 -18.01 2.93
C ASP A 344 -3.09 -18.45 2.59
N VAL A 345 -2.59 -17.90 1.48
CA VAL A 345 -1.20 -18.09 1.06
C VAL A 345 -0.48 -16.76 0.94
N TYR A 346 0.49 -16.55 1.83
CA TYR A 346 1.38 -15.40 1.84
C TYR A 346 2.77 -15.79 1.35
N ASP A 347 3.10 -15.43 0.11
CA ASP A 347 4.37 -15.81 -0.53
C ASP A 347 5.11 -14.61 -1.14
N TYR A 348 6.37 -14.84 -1.47
CA TYR A 348 7.15 -13.97 -2.31
C TYR A 348 7.56 -14.72 -3.59
N TYR A 349 7.66 -13.99 -4.71
CA TYR A 349 8.16 -14.57 -5.94
C TYR A 349 9.49 -13.95 -6.36
N MET A 350 10.27 -14.73 -7.09
CA MET A 350 11.56 -14.33 -7.63
C MET A 350 11.54 -14.55 -9.14
N PRO A 351 11.62 -13.49 -9.95
CA PRO A 351 11.80 -13.64 -11.39
C PRO A 351 13.09 -14.43 -11.68
N ARG A 352 13.05 -15.34 -12.64
CA ARG A 352 14.21 -16.09 -13.09
C ARG A 352 15.18 -15.15 -13.81
N PRO A 353 16.49 -15.32 -13.64
CA PRO A 353 17.47 -14.55 -14.39
C PRO A 353 17.50 -15.03 -15.84
N LEU A 354 17.79 -14.12 -16.77
CA LEU A 354 18.02 -14.48 -18.18
C LEU A 354 19.24 -15.39 -18.36
N ASN A 355 20.32 -15.11 -17.63
CA ASN A 355 21.52 -15.93 -17.59
C ASN A 355 21.90 -16.29 -16.15
N PRO A 356 21.40 -17.43 -15.61
CA PRO A 356 21.72 -17.89 -14.25
C PRO A 356 23.23 -18.05 -13.96
N SER A 357 24.06 -18.17 -15.01
CA SER A 357 25.52 -18.30 -14.88
C SER A 357 26.24 -16.95 -14.82
N ALA A 358 25.54 -15.83 -15.06
CA ALA A 358 26.13 -14.50 -15.00
C ALA A 358 26.29 -14.04 -13.53
N PRO A 359 27.42 -13.42 -13.16
CA PRO A 359 27.69 -13.02 -11.77
C PRO A 359 26.68 -12.07 -11.14
N ASN A 360 25.87 -11.36 -11.92
CA ASN A 360 24.86 -10.41 -11.47
C ASN A 360 23.43 -10.82 -11.84
N GLN A 361 23.19 -12.00 -12.43
CA GLN A 361 21.84 -12.47 -12.79
C GLN A 361 21.54 -13.80 -12.09
N THR A 362 21.20 -13.72 -10.80
CA THR A 362 20.73 -14.86 -9.99
C THR A 362 19.21 -14.81 -9.82
N ASP A 363 18.57 -15.88 -9.31
CA ASP A 363 17.13 -15.86 -9.00
C ASP A 363 16.74 -14.63 -8.16
N GLY A 364 15.73 -13.90 -8.64
CA GLY A 364 15.32 -12.60 -8.12
C GLY A 364 15.88 -11.39 -8.89
N ALA A 365 16.81 -11.60 -9.82
CA ALA A 365 17.33 -10.60 -10.73
C ALA A 365 16.21 -9.95 -11.55
N GLY A 366 16.13 -8.62 -11.52
CA GLY A 366 15.17 -7.85 -12.32
C GLY A 366 13.88 -7.49 -11.59
N GLY A 367 13.69 -7.93 -10.34
CA GLY A 367 12.49 -7.63 -9.55
C GLY A 367 12.28 -6.16 -9.18
N VAL A 368 13.18 -5.22 -9.53
CA VAL A 368 13.14 -3.81 -9.09
C VAL A 368 13.79 -2.84 -10.08
N ARG A 369 15.03 -3.12 -10.51
CA ARG A 369 15.86 -2.20 -11.32
C ARG A 369 15.85 -2.49 -12.83
N ASP A 370 14.92 -3.33 -13.27
CA ASP A 370 14.74 -3.68 -14.69
C ASP A 370 14.65 -2.47 -15.62
N ASN A 371 14.20 -1.31 -15.13
CA ASN A 371 13.99 -0.10 -15.95
C ASN A 371 14.96 1.07 -15.66
N GLU A 372 16.01 0.89 -14.84
CA GLU A 372 16.94 1.98 -14.50
C GLU A 372 18.14 2.08 -15.46
N GLY A 373 18.28 1.16 -16.43
CA GLY A 373 19.31 1.21 -17.47
C GLY A 373 20.75 1.13 -16.94
N ASP A 374 20.93 0.80 -15.66
CA ASP A 374 22.23 0.71 -14.99
C ASP A 374 22.95 -0.63 -15.24
N GLY A 375 22.26 -1.60 -15.85
CA GLY A 375 22.79 -2.93 -16.18
C GLY A 375 22.98 -3.84 -14.97
N VAL A 376 22.44 -3.48 -13.80
CA VAL A 376 22.60 -4.25 -12.56
C VAL A 376 21.29 -4.92 -12.18
N CYS A 377 21.25 -6.25 -12.29
CA CYS A 377 20.09 -7.01 -11.85
C CYS A 377 20.09 -7.19 -10.33
N ASP A 378 18.93 -6.96 -9.74
CA ASP A 378 18.77 -6.74 -8.29
C ASP A 378 19.27 -7.89 -7.40
N ARG A 379 19.86 -7.53 -6.25
CA ARG A 379 20.24 -8.39 -5.11
C ARG A 379 19.85 -7.78 -3.76
N VAL A 380 18.92 -6.84 -3.75
CA VAL A 380 18.53 -6.15 -2.54
C VAL A 380 17.71 -7.09 -1.64
N PRO A 381 17.90 -7.02 -0.31
CA PRO A 381 17.15 -7.81 0.63
C PRO A 381 15.64 -7.56 0.57
N ARG A 382 14.88 -8.54 1.05
CA ARG A 382 13.43 -8.54 0.98
C ARG A 382 12.85 -8.35 2.38
N TYR A 383 12.09 -7.29 2.55
CA TYR A 383 11.24 -7.10 3.72
C TYR A 383 9.80 -7.46 3.33
N THR A 384 9.22 -8.46 3.97
CA THR A 384 7.83 -8.87 3.73
C THR A 384 7.12 -9.18 5.05
N LEU A 385 5.81 -9.41 5.02
CA LEU A 385 5.04 -9.93 6.15
C LEU A 385 5.24 -9.11 7.44
N GLY A 386 4.87 -7.83 7.41
CA GLY A 386 4.88 -6.95 8.58
C GLY A 386 6.26 -6.45 9.00
N GLY A 387 7.20 -6.34 8.06
CA GLY A 387 8.54 -5.82 8.33
C GLY A 387 8.56 -4.30 8.57
N GLY A 388 9.42 -3.82 9.46
CA GLY A 388 9.72 -2.41 9.64
C GLY A 388 11.21 -2.16 9.51
N ASN A 389 11.58 -1.04 8.89
CA ASN A 389 12.97 -0.60 8.83
C ASN A 389 13.06 0.90 9.08
N MET A 390 14.17 1.35 9.69
CA MET A 390 14.55 2.73 9.92
C MET A 390 13.57 3.62 10.73
N ALA A 391 14.13 4.35 11.70
CA ALA A 391 13.44 5.42 12.41
C ALA A 391 12.14 4.94 13.10
N THR A 392 11.08 5.76 13.05
CA THR A 392 9.78 5.49 13.69
C THR A 392 8.85 4.59 12.88
N ALA A 393 9.32 3.97 11.79
CA ALA A 393 8.50 3.11 10.95
C ALA A 393 7.83 1.98 11.74
N SER A 394 6.60 1.68 11.37
CA SER A 394 5.82 0.55 11.88
C SER A 394 5.27 -0.26 10.71
N GLY A 395 5.70 -1.51 10.57
CA GLY A 395 5.13 -2.46 9.63
C GLY A 395 4.35 -3.54 10.34
N LEU A 396 3.15 -3.86 9.86
CA LEU A 396 2.22 -4.79 10.46
C LEU A 396 1.62 -5.71 9.39
N LEU A 397 1.70 -7.02 9.63
CA LEU A 397 0.80 -8.00 9.02
C LEU A 397 -0.07 -8.58 10.14
N VAL A 398 -1.37 -8.64 9.88
CA VAL A 398 -2.38 -9.15 10.80
C VAL A 398 -3.25 -10.13 10.03
N ASP A 399 -3.29 -11.37 10.50
CA ASP A 399 -4.26 -12.36 10.08
C ASP A 399 -5.18 -12.67 11.27
N ASP A 400 -6.49 -12.62 11.06
CA ASP A 400 -7.45 -12.78 12.14
C ASP A 400 -7.92 -14.24 12.34
N ALA A 401 -7.84 -15.12 11.34
CA ALA A 401 -8.25 -16.53 11.40
C ALA A 401 -7.93 -17.30 10.10
N GLY A 402 -7.55 -18.58 10.17
CA GLY A 402 -7.30 -19.36 8.96
C GLY A 402 -6.42 -20.57 9.21
N ASP A 403 -6.38 -21.58 8.34
CA ASP A 403 -5.23 -22.50 8.29
C ASP A 403 -4.26 -22.05 7.18
N ASP A 404 -3.32 -21.18 7.51
CA ASP A 404 -2.54 -20.41 6.55
C ASP A 404 -1.17 -20.99 6.19
N THR A 405 -0.62 -20.50 5.10
CA THR A 405 0.77 -20.73 4.72
C THR A 405 1.53 -19.43 4.50
N TYR A 406 2.56 -19.23 5.32
CA TYR A 406 3.46 -18.10 5.26
C TYR A 406 4.85 -18.51 4.78
N ARG A 407 5.27 -17.99 3.63
CA ARG A 407 6.63 -18.14 3.13
C ARG A 407 7.39 -16.81 3.22
N ALA A 408 8.23 -16.74 4.24
CA ALA A 408 9.10 -15.61 4.50
C ALA A 408 10.26 -15.56 3.50
N ALA A 409 10.50 -14.37 2.97
CA ALA A 409 11.70 -14.11 2.20
C ALA A 409 12.96 -14.20 3.09
N PHE A 410 14.07 -14.60 2.47
CA PHE A 410 15.34 -14.80 3.17
C PHE A 410 15.86 -13.52 3.83
N SER A 411 16.51 -13.71 4.98
CA SER A 411 17.20 -12.64 5.69
C SER A 411 18.64 -12.52 5.19
N ASP A 412 19.01 -11.34 4.70
CA ASP A 412 20.38 -11.03 4.30
C ASP A 412 20.80 -9.64 4.80
N VAL A 413 22.11 -9.44 4.92
CA VAL A 413 22.75 -8.20 5.31
C VAL A 413 23.31 -7.54 4.05
N TYR A 414 22.66 -6.48 3.59
CA TYR A 414 23.11 -5.74 2.42
C TYR A 414 23.85 -4.48 2.81
N THR A 415 25.09 -4.37 2.34
CA THR A 415 25.83 -3.11 2.39
C THR A 415 25.49 -2.28 1.15
N THR A 416 24.83 -1.14 1.35
CA THR A 416 24.49 -0.22 0.25
C THR A 416 25.74 0.30 -0.45
N ASN A 417 25.56 0.75 -1.68
CA ASN A 417 26.63 1.37 -2.48
C ASN A 417 27.40 2.42 -1.63
N PRO A 418 28.74 2.45 -1.66
CA PRO A 418 29.54 3.50 -1.02
C PRO A 418 29.07 4.93 -1.33
N ALA A 419 28.50 5.18 -2.51
CA ALA A 419 27.93 6.49 -2.89
C ALA A 419 26.64 6.86 -2.12
N ILE A 420 25.93 5.88 -1.55
CA ILE A 420 24.74 6.04 -0.69
C ILE A 420 25.07 5.62 0.75
N GLY A 421 26.28 5.96 1.20
CA GLY A 421 26.67 5.83 2.60
C GLY A 421 27.27 4.50 3.04
N GLY A 422 27.26 3.43 2.25
CA GLY A 422 27.83 2.14 2.70
C GLY A 422 27.06 1.50 3.86
N MET A 423 25.75 1.71 3.93
CA MET A 423 24.89 1.32 5.05
C MET A 423 24.64 -0.19 5.03
N SER A 424 24.86 -0.87 6.14
CA SER A 424 24.48 -2.28 6.29
C SER A 424 23.03 -2.38 6.77
N LEU A 425 22.13 -2.89 5.92
CA LEU A 425 20.73 -3.10 6.23
C LEU A 425 20.48 -4.61 6.37
N SER A 426 20.13 -5.04 7.58
CA SER A 426 19.58 -6.39 7.80
C SER A 426 18.12 -6.37 7.38
N ALA A 427 17.71 -7.32 6.55
CA ALA A 427 16.30 -7.52 6.23
C ALA A 427 15.73 -8.77 6.87
N GLY A 428 14.42 -8.74 7.02
CA GLY A 428 13.67 -9.88 7.49
C GLY A 428 12.19 -9.70 7.25
N SER A 429 11.51 -10.84 7.38
CA SER A 429 10.06 -10.95 7.18
C SER A 429 9.35 -11.09 8.54
N LEU A 430 8.09 -11.52 8.56
CA LEU A 430 7.32 -12.02 9.71
C LEU A 430 7.38 -11.13 10.98
N GLY A 431 7.33 -9.82 10.82
CA GLY A 431 7.39 -8.88 11.95
C GLY A 431 8.80 -8.44 12.32
N PHE A 432 9.77 -8.52 11.41
CA PHE A 432 11.13 -8.04 11.66
C PHE A 432 11.17 -6.50 11.75
N GLY A 433 11.65 -5.93 12.85
CA GLY A 433 11.83 -4.49 13.02
C GLY A 433 13.30 -4.09 13.14
N GLY A 434 13.90 -3.53 12.09
CA GLY A 434 15.31 -3.11 12.05
C GLY A 434 15.51 -1.59 12.22
N ASN A 435 16.71 -1.17 12.65
CA ASN A 435 17.15 0.22 12.63
C ASN A 435 16.18 1.21 13.31
N GLY A 436 15.69 0.88 14.50
CA GLY A 436 14.76 1.69 15.29
C GLY A 436 13.29 1.44 14.97
N ALA A 437 12.95 0.72 13.90
CA ALA A 437 11.57 0.45 13.51
C ALA A 437 10.88 -0.64 14.36
N VAL A 438 9.56 -0.71 14.22
CA VAL A 438 8.71 -1.81 14.70
C VAL A 438 8.31 -2.67 13.51
N GLY A 439 8.52 -3.97 13.65
CA GLY A 439 7.83 -4.97 12.83
C GLY A 439 6.87 -5.77 13.70
N THR A 440 5.71 -6.10 13.15
CA THR A 440 4.67 -6.88 13.82
C THR A 440 4.09 -7.87 12.84
N PHE A 441 4.09 -9.13 13.26
CA PHE A 441 3.34 -10.20 12.63
C PHE A 441 2.44 -10.79 13.70
N LEU A 442 1.15 -10.82 13.41
CA LEU A 442 0.12 -11.31 14.31
C LEU A 442 -0.82 -12.20 13.51
N ASP A 443 -0.70 -13.49 13.73
CA ASP A 443 -1.69 -14.50 13.36
C ASP A 443 -2.50 -14.82 14.62
N ARG A 444 -3.84 -14.82 14.50
CA ARG A 444 -4.77 -14.85 15.64
C ARG A 444 -5.57 -16.14 15.77
N GLY A 445 -5.39 -17.09 14.86
CA GLY A 445 -5.90 -18.44 15.07
C GLY A 445 -5.83 -19.28 13.81
N GLY A 446 -5.47 -20.55 14.00
CA GLY A 446 -5.21 -21.40 12.85
C GLY A 446 -4.37 -22.62 13.17
N ASN A 447 -4.08 -23.41 12.14
CA ASN A 447 -3.00 -24.42 12.15
C ASN A 447 -2.01 -24.13 11.03
N ASP A 448 -1.16 -23.16 11.29
CA ASP A 448 -0.44 -22.45 10.24
C ASP A 448 0.91 -23.05 9.91
N ARG A 449 1.40 -22.73 8.72
CA ARG A 449 2.67 -23.23 8.19
C ARG A 449 3.62 -22.09 7.88
N TYR A 450 4.77 -22.13 8.54
CA TYR A 450 5.81 -21.13 8.38
C TYR A 450 7.05 -21.71 7.68
N GLN A 451 7.38 -21.16 6.52
CA GLN A 451 8.63 -21.45 5.82
C GLN A 451 9.51 -20.20 5.78
N VAL A 452 10.78 -20.34 6.17
CA VAL A 452 11.79 -19.29 6.02
C VAL A 452 12.91 -19.82 5.14
N ASP A 453 13.08 -19.22 3.97
CA ASP A 453 14.16 -19.61 3.07
C ASP A 453 15.49 -19.02 3.57
N ASN A 454 16.56 -19.82 3.61
CA ASN A 454 17.93 -19.41 4.02
C ASN A 454 17.96 -18.53 5.29
N PRO A 455 17.52 -19.04 6.46
CA PRO A 455 17.49 -18.25 7.69
C PRO A 455 18.89 -17.82 8.12
N PHE A 456 19.04 -16.53 8.47
CA PHE A 456 20.31 -16.01 8.97
C PHE A 456 20.65 -16.68 10.33
N PRO A 457 21.91 -17.09 10.57
CA PRO A 457 22.31 -17.65 11.86
C PRO A 457 22.01 -16.67 13.00
N GLY A 458 21.09 -17.04 13.91
CA GLY A 458 20.70 -16.19 15.05
C GLY A 458 19.41 -15.38 14.86
N LEU A 459 18.78 -15.37 13.68
CA LEU A 459 17.34 -15.15 13.61
C LEU A 459 16.69 -16.38 14.26
N ALA A 460 16.27 -16.22 15.51
CA ALA A 460 15.58 -17.29 16.22
C ALA A 460 14.47 -17.85 15.33
N VAL A 461 14.34 -19.19 15.31
CA VAL A 461 13.11 -19.86 14.89
C VAL A 461 11.98 -19.11 15.59
N ARG A 462 11.15 -18.40 14.83
CA ARG A 462 10.07 -17.60 15.38
C ARG A 462 9.18 -18.60 16.10
N ALA A 463 9.00 -18.34 17.39
CA ALA A 463 8.24 -19.18 18.28
C ALA A 463 7.23 -18.28 18.96
N ASP A 464 6.03 -18.82 19.17
CA ASP A 464 4.82 -18.09 19.52
C ASP A 464 5.05 -17.11 20.68
N ALA A 465 4.52 -15.91 20.53
CA ALA A 465 4.57 -14.83 21.51
C ALA A 465 5.98 -14.44 22.00
N LYS A 466 7.04 -14.70 21.22
CA LYS A 466 8.39 -14.22 21.54
C LYS A 466 8.74 -12.96 20.78
N VAL A 467 9.09 -11.91 21.54
CA VAL A 467 9.73 -10.71 21.00
C VAL A 467 11.09 -11.09 20.43
N VAL A 468 11.24 -10.99 19.11
CA VAL A 468 12.52 -11.14 18.44
C VAL A 468 13.15 -9.75 18.40
N LYS A 469 14.16 -9.52 19.25
CA LYS A 469 15.07 -8.39 19.07
C LYS A 469 16.01 -8.78 17.93
N PRO A 470 16.10 -8.01 16.83
CA PRO A 470 17.22 -8.19 15.92
C PRO A 470 18.51 -8.01 16.73
N GLY A 471 19.39 -9.00 16.72
CA GLY A 471 20.77 -8.72 17.07
C GLY A 471 21.29 -7.72 16.05
N SER A 472 21.47 -6.45 16.42
CA SER A 472 21.99 -5.45 15.48
C SER A 472 23.46 -5.76 15.19
N PRO A 473 23.88 -5.91 13.93
CA PRO A 473 25.29 -6.06 13.59
C PRO A 473 26.05 -4.71 13.49
N SER A 474 25.40 -3.54 13.66
CA SER A 474 26.07 -2.24 13.45
C SER A 474 26.41 -1.52 14.77
N THR A 475 27.51 -1.90 15.41
CA THR A 475 28.10 -1.13 16.53
C THR A 475 29.16 -0.12 16.11
N ASP A 476 29.55 -0.07 14.82
CA ASP A 476 30.85 0.51 14.44
C ASP A 476 30.76 1.88 13.75
N SER A 477 29.74 2.69 14.02
CA SER A 477 29.70 4.09 13.55
C SER A 477 29.14 5.05 14.60
N PRO A 478 29.98 5.77 15.35
CA PRO A 478 29.53 6.74 16.35
C PRO A 478 28.95 7.96 15.64
N GLY A 479 27.61 8.05 15.58
CA GLY A 479 26.91 9.25 15.08
C GLY A 479 25.49 9.09 14.54
N ALA A 480 24.93 7.89 14.38
CA ALA A 480 23.72 7.69 13.58
C ALA A 480 22.51 7.17 14.42
N ARG A 481 21.83 8.05 15.16
CA ARG A 481 20.64 7.69 15.99
C ARG A 481 19.46 7.10 15.23
N LEU A 482 19.40 7.25 13.90
CA LEU A 482 18.38 6.65 13.03
C LEU A 482 18.51 5.12 12.86
N PHE A 483 19.65 4.54 13.28
CA PHE A 483 20.05 3.18 12.90
C PHE A 483 20.40 2.30 14.11
N GLU A 484 20.13 2.78 15.33
CA GLU A 484 20.31 2.01 16.55
C GLU A 484 18.98 1.49 17.08
N GLY A 485 18.96 0.24 17.55
CA GLY A 485 17.75 -0.40 18.09
C GLY A 485 16.80 -0.91 17.01
N GLY A 486 15.60 -1.31 17.43
CA GLY A 486 14.61 -1.99 16.59
C GLY A 486 13.97 -3.14 17.37
N SER A 487 12.68 -3.38 17.11
CA SER A 487 11.92 -4.41 17.82
C SER A 487 10.96 -5.10 16.87
N GLY A 488 10.97 -6.43 16.88
CA GLY A 488 10.00 -7.25 16.19
C GLY A 488 9.13 -8.03 17.16
N VAL A 489 7.88 -8.27 16.79
CA VAL A 489 7.00 -9.23 17.48
C VAL A 489 6.39 -10.18 16.47
N PHE A 490 6.40 -11.46 16.83
CA PHE A 490 5.72 -12.54 16.13
C PHE A 490 4.77 -13.20 17.13
N ILE A 491 3.49 -13.26 16.79
CA ILE A 491 2.43 -13.89 17.57
C ILE A 491 1.68 -14.82 16.62
N ASP A 492 1.43 -16.03 17.11
CA ASP A 492 0.68 -17.13 16.52
C ASP A 492 -0.16 -17.71 17.68
N ARG A 493 -1.43 -18.07 17.47
CA ARG A 493 -2.46 -18.21 18.53
C ARG A 493 -3.27 -19.49 18.55
#